data_AF-A0A554INN7-F1
#
_entry.id   AF-A0A554INN7-F1
#
_cell.length_a   1.000
_cell.length_b   1.000
_cell.length_c   1.000
_cell.angle_alpha   90.00
_cell.angle_beta   90.00
_cell.angle_gamma   90.00
#
_symmetry.space_group_name_H-M   'P 1'
#
loop_
_entity.id
_entity.type
_entity.pdbx_description
1 polymer ?
#
loop_
_entity_poly.entity_id
_entity_poly.type
_entity_poly.pdbx_seq_one_letter_code
_entity_poly.pdbx_strand_id
1 'polypeptide(L)' 'GLFGEPIQLSTASEKLRGVAADLDEQGRLLVRLDAGPVRPFEMGEVTLLR' A
#
# COMPACT_ATOMS: atom_id res chain seq x y z
N GLY A 1 -12.34 -3.14 -5.58
CA GLY A 1 -11.06 -3.83 -5.85
C GLY A 1 -10.08 -3.45 -4.77
N LEU A 2 -8.83 -3.91 -4.80
CA LEU A 2 -7.80 -3.37 -3.89
C LEU A 2 -7.37 -1.96 -4.29
N PHE A 3 -7.15 -1.73 -5.60
CA PHE A 3 -6.63 -0.46 -6.11
C PHE A 3 -7.66 0.66 -6.05
N GLY A 4 -7.18 1.87 -5.76
CA GLY A 4 -7.96 3.08 -5.55
C GLY A 4 -8.54 3.20 -4.13
N GLU A 5 -8.47 2.14 -3.32
CA GLU A 5 -9.06 2.13 -1.99
C GLU A 5 -8.05 2.54 -0.91
N PRO A 6 -8.52 3.21 0.16
CA PRO A 6 -7.72 3.45 1.34
C PRO A 6 -7.43 2.13 2.07
N ILE A 7 -6.17 1.94 2.44
CA ILE A 7 -5.67 0.74 3.09
C ILE A 7 -4.83 1.08 4.32
N GLN A 8 -4.75 0.13 5.23
CA GLN A 8 -3.68 0.03 6.20
C GLN A 8 -2.76 -1.13 5.79
N LEU A 9 -1.49 -0.82 5.56
CA LEU A 9 -0.45 -1.81 5.31
C LEU A 9 0.32 -2.06 6.61
N SER A 10 0.45 -3.32 7.00
CA SER A 10 1.33 -3.75 8.08
C SER A 10 2.51 -4.54 7.50
N THR A 11 3.72 -4.00 7.61
CA THR A 11 4.97 -4.69 7.25
C THR A 11 5.69 -5.16 8.52
N ALA A 12 6.85 -5.79 8.37
CA ALA A 12 7.68 -6.19 9.51
C ALA A 12 8.24 -4.99 10.31
N SER A 13 8.42 -3.84 9.67
CA SER A 13 9.06 -2.66 10.26
C SER A 13 8.09 -1.53 10.61
N GLU A 14 6.94 -1.46 9.95
CA GLU A 14 6.03 -0.31 10.08
C GLU A 14 4.56 -0.67 9.82
N LYS A 15 3.67 0.17 10.35
CA LYS A 15 2.26 0.22 9.98
C LYS A 15 1.97 1.59 9.38
N LEU A 16 1.41 1.60 8.18
CA LEU A 16 1.18 2.82 7.43
C LEU A 16 -0.19 2.81 6.77
N ARG A 17 -0.69 4.01 6.49
CA ARG A 17 -1.94 4.26 5.78
C ARG A 17 -1.65 4.94 4.45
N GLY A 18 -2.51 4.64 3.48
CA GLY A 18 -2.43 5.23 2.16
C GLY A 18 -3.44 4.61 1.21
N VAL A 19 -3.26 4.85 -0.07
CA VAL A 19 -4.11 4.32 -1.14
C VAL A 19 -3.31 3.29 -1.94
N ALA A 20 -3.87 2.10 -2.13
CA ALA A 20 -3.29 1.12 -3.03
C ALA A 20 -3.42 1.63 -4.47
N ALA A 21 -2.31 1.97 -5.11
CA ALA A 21 -2.31 2.60 -6.43
C ALA A 21 -2.29 1.56 -7.55
N ASP A 22 -1.31 0.64 -7.51
CA ASP A 22 -1.10 -0.37 -8.55
C ASP A 22 -0.08 -1.43 -8.10
N LEU A 23 0.35 -2.31 -9.00
CA LEU A 23 1.56 -3.13 -8.90
C LEU A 23 2.61 -2.63 -9.89
N ASP A 24 3.88 -2.73 -9.53
CA ASP A 24 4.97 -2.51 -10.49
C ASP A 24 5.29 -3.77 -11.31
N GLU A 25 6.25 -3.67 -12.22
CA GLU A 25 6.69 -4.78 -13.10
C GLU A 25 7.24 -5.99 -12.32
N GLN A 26 7.62 -5.81 -11.05
CA GLN A 26 8.10 -6.86 -10.16
C GLN A 26 6.99 -7.44 -9.29
N GLY A 27 5.75 -6.97 -9.45
CA GLY A 27 4.60 -7.40 -8.67
C GLY A 27 4.55 -6.80 -7.27
N ARG A 28 5.29 -5.71 -7.00
CA ARG A 28 5.27 -5.04 -5.69
C ARG A 28 4.12 -4.07 -5.62
N LEU A 29 3.44 -4.00 -4.47
CA LEU A 29 2.32 -3.09 -4.26
C LEU A 29 2.80 -1.65 -4.15
N LEU A 30 2.33 -0.79 -5.05
CA LEU A 30 2.54 0.65 -5.00
C LEU A 30 1.50 1.27 -4.07
N VAL A 31 1.95 1.88 -2.98
CA VAL A 31 1.06 2.58 -2.05
C VAL A 31 1.38 4.06 -2.07
N ARG A 32 0.36 4.88 -2.36
CA ARG A 32 0.44 6.33 -2.20
C ARG A 32 0.18 6.67 -0.74
N LEU A 33 1.22 7.07 -0.02
CA LEU A 33 1.10 7.47 1.37
C LEU A 33 0.36 8.81 1.48
N ASP A 34 -0.32 9.03 2.60
CA ASP A 34 -1.06 10.27 2.87
C ASP A 34 -0.19 11.54 2.75
N ALA A 35 1.11 11.42 3.02
CA ALA A 35 2.10 12.49 2.94
C ALA A 35 2.74 12.68 1.55
N GLY A 36 2.23 12.00 0.51
CA GLY A 36 2.57 12.28 -0.89
C GLY A 36 3.46 11.28 -1.64
N PRO A 37 4.44 10.58 -1.05
CA PRO A 37 5.27 9.67 -1.84
C PRO A 37 4.52 8.37 -2.16
N VAL A 38 4.72 7.88 -3.37
CA VAL A 38 4.38 6.50 -3.74
C VAL A 38 5.58 5.62 -3.37
N ARG A 39 5.35 4.58 -2.58
CA ARG A 39 6.38 3.62 -2.19
C ARG A 39 6.00 2.20 -2.62
N PRO A 40 6.94 1.42 -3.19
CA PRO A 40 6.72 0.02 -3.47
C PRO A 40 6.90 -0.82 -2.19
N PHE A 41 6.08 -1.84 -2.03
CA PHE A 41 6.16 -2.80 -0.92
C PHE A 41 6.11 -4.23 -1.47
N GLU A 42 7.12 -5.02 -1.14
CA GLU A 42 7.22 -6.44 -1.56
C GLU A 42 6.28 -7.35 -0.78
N MET A 43 6.08 -7.05 0.51
CA MET A 43 5.35 -7.91 1.43
C MET A 43 4.72 -7.09 2.56
N GLY A 44 3.54 -7.52 2.97
CA GLY A 44 2.80 -6.93 4.09
C GLY A 44 1.36 -7.40 4.09
N GLU A 45 0.71 -7.30 5.24
CA GLU A 45 -0.72 -7.52 5.37
C GLU A 45 -1.46 -6.25 4.99
N VAL A 46 -2.42 -6.37 4.08
CA VAL A 46 -3.25 -5.26 3.60
C VAL A 46 -4.64 -5.38 4.19
N THR A 47 -5.06 -4.37 4.94
CA THR A 47 -6.42 -4.22 5.45
C THR A 47 -7.12 -3.08 4.73
N LEU A 48 -8.26 -3.34 4.10
CA LEU A 48 -9.12 -2.30 3.54
C LEU A 48 -9.73 -1.46 4.67
N LEU A 49 -9.62 -0.14 4.58
CA LEU A 49 -10.27 0.78 5.49
C LEU A 49 -11.61 1.16 4.88
N ARG A 50 -12.72 0.65 5.45
CA ARG A 50 -14.09 0.98 5.03
C ARG A 50 -14.63 2.17 5.81
#